data_AF-A0A2K3M2F5-F1
#
_entry.id   AF-A0A2K3M2F5-F1
#
_cell.length_a   1.000
_cell.length_b   1.000
_cell.length_c   1.000
_cell.angle_alpha   90.00
_cell.angle_beta   90.00
_cell.angle_gamma   90.00
#
_symmetry.space_group_name_H-M   'P 1'
#
loop_
_entity.id
_entity.type
_entity.pdbx_description
1 polymer ?
#
loop_
_entity_poly.entity_id
_entity_poly.type
_entity_poly.pdbx_seq_one_letter_code
_entity_poly.pdbx_strand_id
1 'polypeptide(L)'
;MDKKEKAKVINHLAKYMAPNAILVLRSAHGARAFLYPIVDPCFDLKGFEVLSIFHPIDEVINSVIVARKCLVNQQGINYLKNKCCEVEGFNPLNHGNVVDELSIEDQA
;
A
#
# COMPACT_ATOMS: atom_id res chain seq x y z
N MET A 1 -3.65 18.53 7.12
CA MET A 1 -2.66 17.73 7.88
C MET A 1 -1.35 17.80 7.14
N ASP A 2 -0.31 18.29 7.79
CA ASP A 2 1.02 18.38 7.20
C ASP A 2 1.70 17.00 7.13
N LYS A 3 2.67 16.84 6.23
CA LYS A 3 3.46 15.59 6.11
C LYS A 3 4.13 15.23 7.44
N LYS A 4 4.69 16.20 8.16
CA LYS A 4 5.39 15.94 9.44
C LYS A 4 4.43 15.46 10.53
N GLU A 5 3.24 16.02 10.60
CA GLU A 5 2.20 15.59 11.54
C GLU A 5 1.81 14.13 11.27
N LYS A 6 1.66 13.78 10.00
CA LYS A 6 1.31 12.41 9.58
C LYS A 6 2.42 11.42 9.94
N ALA A 7 3.67 11.77 9.70
CA ALA A 7 4.82 10.96 10.12
C ALA A 7 4.85 10.75 11.66
N LYS A 8 4.51 11.78 12.46
CA LYS A 8 4.41 11.63 13.92
C LYS A 8 3.34 10.62 14.32
N VAL A 9 2.17 10.66 13.68
CA VAL A 9 1.09 9.68 13.93
C VAL A 9 1.56 8.27 13.55
N ILE A 10 2.19 8.10 12.39
CA ILE A 10 2.71 6.79 11.95
C ILE A 10 3.75 6.26 12.94
N ASN A 11 4.69 7.10 13.40
CA ASN A 11 5.68 6.71 14.40
C ASN A 11 5.05 6.33 15.74
N HIS A 12 4.00 7.05 16.16
CA HIS A 12 3.23 6.69 17.35
C HIS A 12 2.58 5.32 17.18
N LEU A 13 1.92 5.06 16.05
CA LEU A 13 1.34 3.76 15.73
C LEU A 13 2.41 2.66 15.68
N ALA A 14 3.59 2.93 15.13
CA ALA A 14 4.70 1.99 15.09
C ALA A 14 5.15 1.54 16.50
N LYS A 15 4.98 2.40 17.51
CA LYS A 15 5.35 2.14 18.89
C LYS A 15 4.29 1.38 19.68
N TYR A 16 3.01 1.63 19.40
CA TYR A 16 1.91 1.19 20.25
C TYR A 16 0.96 0.17 19.61
N MET A 17 0.98 -0.01 18.28
CA MET A 17 0.20 -1.07 17.64
C MET A 17 0.71 -2.45 18.06
N ALA A 18 -0.22 -3.40 18.21
CA ALA A 18 0.12 -4.79 18.46
C ALA A 18 1.00 -5.35 17.32
N PRO A 19 1.95 -6.25 17.63
CA PRO A 19 2.73 -6.94 16.60
C PRO A 19 1.81 -7.65 15.60
N ASN A 20 2.21 -7.69 14.32
CA ASN A 20 1.44 -8.23 13.19
C ASN A 20 0.12 -7.51 12.86
N ALA A 21 -0.26 -6.43 13.57
CA ALA A 21 -1.43 -5.65 13.21
C ALA A 21 -1.28 -5.01 11.82
N ILE A 22 -2.41 -4.89 11.09
CA ILE A 22 -2.45 -4.26 9.77
C ILE A 22 -2.75 -2.77 9.92
N LEU A 23 -1.95 -1.96 9.25
CA LEU A 23 -2.09 -0.53 9.09
C LEU A 23 -2.44 -0.23 7.63
N VAL A 24 -3.60 0.39 7.41
CA VAL A 24 -4.02 0.88 6.08
C VAL A 24 -3.88 2.40 6.08
N LEU A 25 -3.10 2.93 5.14
CA LEU A 25 -2.81 4.34 5.03
C LEU A 25 -3.37 4.88 3.72
N ARG A 26 -4.06 6.01 3.83
CA ARG A 26 -4.33 6.87 2.67
C ARG A 26 -3.07 7.65 2.35
N SER A 27 -2.68 7.72 1.09
CA SER A 27 -1.55 8.49 0.55
C SER A 27 -2.00 9.19 -0.74
N ALA A 28 -1.05 9.73 -1.50
CA ALA A 28 -1.23 10.27 -2.84
C ALA A 28 -0.02 9.92 -3.71
N HIS A 29 -0.17 10.07 -5.02
CA HIS A 29 0.87 9.79 -6.00
C HIS A 29 0.80 10.80 -7.17
N GLY A 30 1.96 11.19 -7.70
CA GLY A 30 2.06 12.16 -8.79
C GLY A 30 1.45 13.52 -8.45
N ALA A 31 0.76 14.14 -9.41
CA ALA A 31 0.13 15.46 -9.24
C ALA A 31 -0.94 15.50 -8.11
N ARG A 32 -1.51 14.35 -7.73
CA ARG A 32 -2.48 14.29 -6.63
C ARG A 32 -1.85 14.62 -5.27
N ALA A 33 -0.53 14.67 -5.18
CA ALA A 33 0.21 15.14 -4.01
C ALA A 33 -0.11 16.60 -3.62
N PHE A 34 -0.60 17.42 -4.55
CA PHE A 34 -1.09 18.76 -4.23
C PHE A 34 -2.33 18.74 -3.33
N LEU A 35 -3.13 17.66 -3.39
CA LEU A 35 -4.38 17.53 -2.66
C LEU A 35 -4.21 16.82 -1.31
N TYR A 36 -3.20 15.95 -1.18
CA TYR A 36 -3.06 15.10 -0.01
C TYR A 36 -1.59 14.70 0.26
N PRO A 37 -1.15 14.64 1.52
CA PRO A 37 0.25 14.35 1.84
C PRO A 37 0.67 12.93 1.45
N ILE A 38 1.76 12.85 0.68
CA ILE A 38 2.43 11.61 0.31
C ILE A 38 3.09 10.98 1.55
N VAL A 39 2.89 9.68 1.71
CA VAL A 39 3.65 8.81 2.62
C VAL A 39 4.73 8.10 1.82
N ASP A 40 5.97 8.24 2.25
CA ASP A 40 7.11 7.53 1.67
C ASP A 40 7.31 6.17 2.36
N PRO A 41 7.22 5.04 1.63
CA PRO A 41 7.37 3.71 2.24
C PRO A 41 8.74 3.44 2.87
N CYS A 42 9.82 4.00 2.32
CA CYS A 42 11.18 3.73 2.79
C CYS A 42 11.52 4.63 4.01
N PHE A 43 10.98 5.86 4.09
CA PHE A 43 11.28 6.79 5.19
C PHE A 43 10.23 6.87 6.29
N ASP A 44 8.93 6.87 5.94
CA ASP A 44 7.85 7.14 6.88
C ASP A 44 7.32 5.86 7.56
N LEU A 45 7.54 4.66 6.99
CA LEU A 45 7.01 3.39 7.49
C LEU A 45 8.02 2.54 8.26
N LYS A 46 8.97 3.18 8.95
CA LYS A 46 9.92 2.48 9.81
C LYS A 46 9.19 1.70 10.90
N GLY A 47 9.51 0.41 11.03
CA GLY A 47 8.85 -0.48 11.98
C GLY A 47 7.57 -1.13 11.47
N PHE A 48 7.25 -0.94 10.18
CA PHE A 48 6.25 -1.68 9.43
C PHE A 48 6.89 -2.37 8.21
N GLU A 49 6.30 -3.49 7.83
CA GLU A 49 6.56 -4.21 6.59
C GLU A 49 5.47 -3.83 5.58
N VAL A 50 5.85 -3.28 4.44
CA VAL A 50 4.88 -2.86 3.42
C VAL A 50 4.43 -4.08 2.63
N LEU A 51 3.13 -4.37 2.66
CA LEU A 51 2.53 -5.51 1.99
C LEU A 51 2.09 -5.16 0.57
N SER A 52 1.44 -4.00 0.38
CA SER A 52 0.98 -3.57 -0.93
C SER A 52 0.81 -2.05 -1.03
N ILE A 53 0.94 -1.51 -2.24
CA ILE A 53 0.68 -0.11 -2.56
C ILE A 53 -0.21 -0.07 -3.80
N PHE A 54 -1.28 0.70 -3.73
CA PHE A 54 -2.22 0.89 -4.83
C PHE A 54 -2.35 2.38 -5.20
N HIS A 55 -2.15 2.67 -6.48
CA HIS A 55 -2.31 4.01 -7.06
C HIS A 55 -3.46 3.96 -8.08
N PRO A 56 -4.66 4.45 -7.72
CA PRO A 56 -5.79 4.46 -8.65
C PRO A 56 -5.51 5.31 -9.88
N ILE A 57 -6.01 4.89 -11.03
CA ILE A 57 -5.91 5.61 -12.31
C ILE A 57 -7.21 6.33 -12.69
N ASP A 58 -8.27 6.15 -11.90
CA ASP A 58 -9.61 6.72 -12.09
C ASP A 58 -9.80 8.00 -11.26
N GLU A 59 -11.06 8.36 -10.97
CA GLU A 59 -11.45 9.53 -10.16
C GLU A 59 -11.05 9.44 -8.68
N VAL A 60 -10.61 8.27 -8.18
CA VAL A 60 -10.19 8.11 -6.80
C VAL A 60 -8.87 8.84 -6.57
N ILE A 61 -8.87 9.81 -5.66
CA ILE A 61 -7.71 10.68 -5.44
C ILE A 61 -6.62 10.00 -4.60
N ASN A 62 -7.00 9.20 -3.62
CA ASN A 62 -6.07 8.67 -2.64
C ASN A 62 -5.44 7.36 -3.09
N SER A 63 -4.12 7.29 -2.99
CA SER A 63 -3.42 6.02 -2.98
C SER A 63 -3.65 5.29 -1.66
N VAL A 64 -3.51 3.97 -1.67
CA VAL A 64 -3.62 3.13 -0.48
C VAL A 64 -2.31 2.41 -0.26
N ILE A 65 -1.81 2.42 0.97
CA ILE A 65 -0.66 1.61 1.39
C ILE A 65 -1.14 0.67 2.49
N VAL A 66 -0.89 -0.62 2.31
CA VAL A 66 -1.16 -1.66 3.31
C VAL A 66 0.17 -2.09 3.90
N ALA A 67 0.30 -2.01 5.22
CA ALA A 67 1.51 -2.34 5.94
C ALA A 67 1.21 -3.17 7.19
N ARG A 68 2.15 -4.02 7.61
CA ARG A 68 2.05 -4.87 8.80
C ARG A 68 3.05 -4.43 9.86
N LYS A 69 2.63 -4.35 11.12
CA LYS A 69 3.54 -4.02 12.23
C LYS A 69 4.57 -5.13 12.42
N CYS A 70 5.86 -4.80 12.33
CA CYS A 70 6.94 -5.77 12.52
C CYS A 70 6.99 -6.31 13.96
N LEU A 71 7.40 -7.57 14.10
CA LEU A 71 7.71 -8.20 15.39
C LEU A 71 8.92 -7.54 16.05
N VAL A 72 8.82 -7.26 17.35
CA VAL A 72 9.95 -6.78 18.16
C VAL A 72 10.60 -7.99 18.83
N ASN A 73 11.70 -8.50 18.26
CA ASN A 73 12.54 -9.47 18.97
C ASN A 73 13.59 -8.73 19.81
N GLN A 74 13.84 -9.19 21.03
CA GLN A 74 14.71 -8.56 22.04
C GLN A 74 16.19 -8.39 21.62
N GLN A 75 16.58 -8.83 20.42
CA GLN A 75 17.95 -8.75 19.88
C GLN A 75 18.11 -7.75 18.72
N GLY A 76 17.10 -6.91 18.49
CA GLY A 76 17.10 -5.93 17.40
C GLY A 76 15.90 -6.15 16.50
N ILE A 77 15.26 -5.04 16.13
CA ILE A 77 14.15 -5.03 15.18
C ILE A 77 14.61 -5.81 13.95
N ASN A 78 13.95 -6.94 13.65
CA ASN A 78 14.10 -7.60 12.37
C ASN A 78 13.54 -6.64 11.31
N TYR A 79 14.39 -5.73 10.84
CA TYR A 79 14.22 -5.07 9.56
C TYR A 79 14.32 -6.19 8.53
N LEU A 80 13.22 -6.91 8.30
CA LEU A 80 13.09 -7.76 7.13
C LEU A 80 13.37 -6.82 5.95
N LYS A 81 14.52 -7.04 5.33
CA LYS A 81 15.14 -6.17 4.33
C LYS A 81 14.07 -5.75 3.33
N ASN A 82 13.58 -4.50 3.46
CA ASN A 82 12.64 -3.93 2.51
C ASN A 82 13.32 -3.96 1.14
N LYS A 83 12.94 -4.90 0.28
CA LYS A 83 13.06 -4.71 -1.16
C LYS A 83 12.14 -3.53 -1.50
N CYS A 84 12.56 -2.30 -1.21
CA CYS A 84 11.93 -1.13 -1.82
C CYS A 84 12.05 -1.35 -3.34
N CYS A 85 10.90 -1.31 -4.02
CA CYS A 85 10.71 -1.42 -5.47
C CYS A 85 10.63 -2.83 -6.06
N GLU A 86 9.64 -3.63 -5.65
CA GLU A 86 8.94 -4.62 -6.51
C GLU A 86 7.75 -5.18 -5.73
N VAL A 87 6.78 -4.33 -5.40
CA VAL A 87 5.45 -4.85 -5.07
C VAL A 87 4.77 -5.03 -6.41
N GLU A 88 4.69 -6.28 -6.89
CA GLU A 88 3.90 -6.62 -8.06
C GLU A 88 2.50 -6.02 -7.86
N GLY A 89 2.10 -5.15 -8.79
CA GLY A 89 0.77 -4.57 -8.79
C GLY A 89 -0.25 -5.70 -8.68
N PHE A 90 -1.32 -5.46 -7.94
CA PHE A 90 -2.49 -6.33 -7.96
C PHE A 90 -2.94 -6.45 -9.43
N ASN A 91 -2.65 -7.59 -10.08
CA ASN A 91 -3.11 -7.89 -11.44
C ASN A 91 -4.56 -8.37 -11.32
N PRO A 92 -5.57 -7.57 -11.69
CA PRO A 92 -6.97 -7.99 -11.60
C PRO A 92 -7.28 -9.12 -12.61
N LEU A 93 -6.37 -9.37 -13.55
CA LEU A 93 -6.52 -10.32 -14.65
C LEU A 93 -6.21 -11.78 -14.30
N ASN A 94 -5.83 -12.08 -13.06
CA ASN A 94 -5.63 -13.48 -12.61
C ASN A 94 -6.87 -14.09 -11.93
N HIS A 95 -8.04 -13.42 -12.01
CA HIS A 95 -9.29 -14.06 -11.62
C HIS A 95 -9.67 -15.09 -12.68
N GLY A 96 -9.78 -16.34 -12.25
CA GLY A 96 -9.75 -17.52 -13.12
C GLY A 96 -10.81 -17.58 -14.21
N ASN A 97 -10.42 -18.29 -15.27
CA ASN A 97 -11.23 -18.98 -16.27
C ASN A 97 -12.75 -18.93 -16.03
N VAL A 98 -13.42 -18.07 -16.78
CA VAL A 98 -14.76 -18.37 -17.30
C VAL A 98 -14.68 -18.12 -18.80
N VAL A 99 -14.56 -19.21 -19.54
CA VAL A 99 -14.92 -19.21 -20.96
C VAL A 99 -16.42 -18.89 -21.00
N ASP A 100 -16.80 -17.81 -21.66
CA ASP A 100 -18.15 -17.72 -22.19
C ASP A 100 -18.06 -17.20 -23.63
N GLU A 101 -18.46 -18.12 -24.50
CA GLU A 101 -18.44 -18.11 -25.94
C GLU A 101 -19.51 -17.12 -26.42
N LEU A 102 -19.11 -15.92 -26.83
CA LEU A 102 -19.99 -15.06 -27.62
C LEU A 102 -19.73 -15.37 -29.10
N SER A 103 -20.57 -16.27 -29.61
CA SER A 103 -20.70 -16.62 -31.02
C SER A 103 -20.89 -15.36 -31.86
N ILE A 104 -20.03 -15.20 -32.87
CA ILE A 104 -20.31 -14.36 -34.03
C ILE A 104 -21.22 -15.19 -34.92
N GLU A 105 -22.47 -14.76 -35.09
CA GLU A 105 -23.27 -15.19 -36.23
C GLU A 105 -23.68 -13.98 -37.08
N ASP A 106 -23.42 -14.19 -38.36
CA ASP A 106 -23.49 -13.31 -39.52
C ASP A 106 -24.93 -12.94 -39.94
N GLN A 107 -24.99 -11.95 -40.85
CA GLN A 107 -26.04 -11.68 -41.85
C GLN A 107 -27.35 -10.97 -41.44
N ALA A 108 -27.48 -9.73 -41.94
CA ALA A 108 -28.48 -9.35 -42.93
C ALA A 108 -27.99 -8.16 -43.78
#